data_AF-A0A2H1WSR6-F1
#
_entry.id   AF-A0A2H1WSR6-F1
#
_cell.length_a   1.000
_cell.length_b   1.000
_cell.length_c   1.000
_cell.angle_alpha   90.00
_cell.angle_beta   90.00
_cell.angle_gamma   90.00
#
_symmetry.space_group_name_H-M   'P 1'
#
loop_
_entity.id
_entity.type
_entity.pdbx_description
1 polymer ?
#
loop_
_entity_poly.entity_id
_entity_poly.type
_entity_poly.pdbx_seq_one_letter_code
_entity_poly.pdbx_strand_id
1 'polypeptide(L)'
;SMAFLCQPLGSIFSGPLLDHFGRKKALFLVNIPHVVAWLLMYYAWDVPSLFIGNALLGIGTGIMEAPSVTYVGEISDPLVRGILTTLTNGFTSTGIFVAYLLGTVLPWRQAALVALTVPLTTMVLVLFVSIIAIK
;
A
#
# COMPACT_ATOMS: atom_id res chain seq x y z
N SER A 1 -6.31 15.41 1.98
CA SER A 1 -6.90 14.49 0.97
C SER A 1 -7.92 13.58 1.61
N MET A 2 -9.03 13.27 0.92
CA MET A 2 -10.07 12.35 1.44
C MET A 2 -9.51 10.97 1.82
N ALA A 3 -8.42 10.52 1.18
CA ALA A 3 -7.71 9.29 1.55
C ALA A 3 -7.38 9.20 3.06
N PHE A 4 -6.91 10.29 3.69
CA PHE A 4 -6.54 10.29 5.11
C PHE A 4 -7.75 10.17 6.05
N LEU A 5 -8.93 10.63 5.63
CA LEU A 5 -10.18 10.48 6.39
C LEU A 5 -10.70 9.04 6.31
N CYS A 6 -10.51 8.39 5.16
CA CYS A 6 -10.93 7.01 4.93
C CYS A 6 -9.95 5.96 5.47
N GLN A 7 -8.70 6.36 5.75
CA GLN A 7 -7.65 5.48 6.25
C GLN A 7 -7.95 4.82 7.60
N PRO A 8 -8.42 5.53 8.66
CA PRO A 8 -8.79 4.88 9.92
C PRO A 8 -9.94 3.88 9.76
N LEU A 9 -10.89 4.15 8.86
CA LEU A 9 -11.96 3.21 8.53
C LEU A 9 -11.40 1.90 7.97
N GLY A 10 -10.44 1.96 7.04
CA GLY A 10 -9.74 0.78 6.53
C GLY A 10 -8.89 0.06 7.59
N SER A 11 -8.27 0.80 8.50
CA SER A 11 -7.42 0.25 9.57
C SER A 11 -8.22 -0.59 10.57
N ILE A 12 -9.49 -0.26 10.86
CA ILE A 12 -10.34 -1.04 11.76
C ILE A 12 -10.59 -2.45 11.20
N PHE A 13 -10.77 -2.57 9.88
CA PHE A 13 -10.94 -3.86 9.21
C PHE A 13 -9.64 -4.65 9.05
N SER A 14 -8.48 -4.01 9.20
CA SER A 14 -7.17 -4.65 9.01
C SER A 14 -6.86 -5.72 10.09
N GLY A 15 -7.26 -5.48 11.34
CA GLY A 15 -6.98 -6.38 12.46
C GLY A 15 -7.67 -7.75 12.32
N PRO A 16 -9.00 -7.80 12.18
CA PRO A 16 -9.73 -9.06 11.97
C PRO A 16 -9.30 -9.79 10.70
N LEU A 17 -8.95 -9.05 9.65
CA LEU A 17 -8.48 -9.62 8.38
C LEU A 17 -7.11 -10.30 8.53
N LEU A 18 -6.23 -9.73 9.35
CA LEU A 18 -4.93 -10.31 9.68
C LEU A 18 -5.08 -11.60 10.49
N ASP A 19 -5.95 -11.59 11.50
CA ASP A 19 -6.20 -12.74 12.38
C ASP A 19 -6.90 -13.89 11.64
N HIS A 20 -7.80 -13.59 10.69
CA HIS A 20 -8.59 -14.62 10.01
C HIS A 20 -7.90 -15.22 8.78
N PHE A 21 -7.19 -14.41 7.98
CA PHE A 21 -6.60 -14.86 6.71
C PHE A 21 -5.14 -15.32 6.83
N GLY A 22 -4.49 -15.01 7.96
CA GLY A 22 -3.07 -15.25 8.18
C GLY A 22 -2.18 -14.22 7.47
N ARG A 23 -1.00 -13.98 8.05
CA ARG A 23 -0.08 -12.88 7.66
C ARG A 23 0.30 -12.89 6.16
N LYS A 24 0.48 -14.07 5.58
CA LYS A 24 0.87 -14.23 4.16
C LYS A 24 -0.25 -13.88 3.17
N LYS A 25 -1.48 -14.36 3.41
CA LYS A 25 -2.61 -14.11 2.49
C LYS A 25 -3.17 -12.70 2.67
N ALA A 26 -3.07 -12.14 3.87
CA ALA A 26 -3.43 -10.73 4.13
C ALA A 26 -2.61 -9.78 3.25
N LEU A 27 -1.28 -10.00 3.15
CA LEU A 27 -0.41 -9.16 2.31
C LEU A 27 -0.78 -9.19 0.82
N PHE A 28 -1.25 -10.34 0.31
CA PHE A 28 -1.72 -10.47 -1.06
C PHE A 28 -3.09 -9.79 -1.25
N LEU A 29 -4.04 -10.02 -0.33
CA LEU A 29 -5.40 -9.48 -0.39
C LEU A 29 -5.42 -7.94 -0.34
N VAL A 30 -4.49 -7.34 0.40
CA VAL A 30 -4.29 -5.90 0.53
C VAL A 30 -3.87 -5.21 -0.77
N ASN A 31 -3.13 -5.89 -1.64
CA ASN A 31 -2.67 -5.29 -2.90
C ASN A 31 -3.82 -5.15 -3.92
N ILE A 32 -4.83 -6.03 -3.85
CA ILE A 32 -5.98 -6.03 -4.75
C ILE A 32 -6.75 -4.69 -4.72
N PRO A 33 -7.21 -4.16 -3.56
CA PRO A 33 -7.90 -2.87 -3.53
C PRO A 33 -7.01 -1.70 -3.95
N HIS A 34 -5.68 -1.82 -3.79
CA HIS A 34 -4.73 -0.82 -4.28
C HIS A 34 -4.70 -0.75 -5.81
N VAL A 35 -4.60 -1.90 -6.48
CA VAL A 35 -4.63 -1.98 -7.95
C VAL A 35 -5.97 -1.46 -8.48
N VAL A 36 -7.08 -1.84 -7.84
CA VAL A 36 -8.42 -1.37 -8.21
C VAL A 36 -8.54 0.15 -8.04
N ALA A 37 -8.03 0.72 -6.95
CA ALA A 37 -8.07 2.17 -6.70
C ALA A 37 -7.28 2.96 -7.77
N TRP A 38 -6.09 2.50 -8.13
CA TRP A 38 -5.28 3.15 -9.17
C TRP A 38 -5.89 3.01 -10.58
N LEU A 39 -6.49 1.87 -10.91
CA LEU A 39 -7.24 1.69 -12.15
C LEU A 39 -8.46 2.61 -12.22
N LEU A 40 -9.18 2.77 -11.10
CA LEU A 40 -10.33 3.66 -11.01
C LEU A 40 -9.91 5.13 -11.18
N MET A 41 -8.76 5.53 -10.62
CA MET A 41 -8.21 6.87 -10.80
C MET A 41 -7.73 7.12 -12.24
N TYR A 42 -7.23 6.11 -12.94
CA TYR A 42 -6.83 6.22 -14.35
C TYR A 42 -8.03 6.39 -15.29
N TYR A 43 -9.09 5.60 -15.08
CA TYR A 43 -10.33 5.67 -15.86
C TYR A 43 -11.28 6.79 -15.44
N ALA A 44 -10.95 7.53 -14.37
CA ALA A 44 -11.76 8.63 -13.88
C ALA A 44 -11.96 9.70 -14.97
N TRP A 45 -13.22 9.91 -15.34
CA TRP A 45 -13.65 10.96 -16.26
C TRP A 45 -14.27 12.17 -15.52
N ASP A 46 -14.77 11.93 -14.30
CA ASP A 46 -15.47 12.92 -13.48
C ASP A 46 -14.77 13.17 -12.13
N VAL A 47 -14.86 14.39 -11.62
CA VAL A 47 -14.37 14.77 -10.27
C VAL A 47 -14.85 13.81 -9.16
N PRO A 48 -16.14 13.40 -9.08
CA PRO A 48 -16.59 12.41 -8.11
C PRO A 48 -15.91 11.04 -8.26
N SER A 49 -15.61 10.59 -9.47
CA SER A 49 -14.91 9.32 -9.68
C SER A 49 -13.47 9.35 -9.16
N LEU A 50 -12.82 10.52 -9.25
CA LEU A 50 -11.51 10.75 -8.65
C LEU A 50 -11.57 10.68 -7.11
N PHE A 51 -12.62 11.26 -6.51
CA PHE A 51 -12.84 11.19 -5.06
C PHE A 51 -13.12 9.76 -4.56
N ILE A 52 -13.92 8.98 -5.30
CA ILE A 52 -14.17 7.57 -4.99
C ILE A 52 -12.87 6.76 -5.07
N GLY A 53 -12.05 6.98 -6.10
CA GLY A 53 -10.73 6.35 -6.22
C GLY A 53 -9.81 6.70 -5.05
N ASN A 54 -9.81 7.96 -4.61
CA ASN A 54 -9.01 8.41 -3.47
C ASN A 54 -9.49 7.83 -2.13
N ALA A 55 -10.81 7.70 -1.95
CA ALA A 55 -11.40 7.07 -0.77
C ALA A 55 -11.04 5.57 -0.72
N LEU A 56 -11.15 4.87 -1.86
CA LEU A 56 -10.77 3.46 -1.98
C LEU A 56 -9.27 3.26 -1.73
N LEU A 57 -8.43 4.15 -2.25
CA LEU A 57 -6.99 4.16 -1.99
C LEU A 57 -6.71 4.31 -0.50
N GLY A 58 -7.39 5.25 0.18
CA GLY A 58 -7.28 5.46 1.63
C GLY A 58 -7.66 4.21 2.44
N ILE A 59 -8.77 3.57 2.09
CA ILE A 59 -9.19 2.31 2.72
C ILE A 59 -8.13 1.22 2.48
N GLY A 60 -7.65 1.08 1.24
CA GLY A 60 -6.60 0.13 0.88
C GLY A 60 -5.29 0.34 1.66
N THR A 61 -4.85 1.60 1.80
CA THR A 61 -3.67 1.95 2.62
C THR A 61 -3.88 1.62 4.10
N GLY A 62 -5.09 1.80 4.63
CA GLY A 62 -5.41 1.47 6.02
C GLY A 62 -5.37 -0.04 6.28
N ILE A 63 -5.84 -0.85 5.32
CA ILE A 63 -5.79 -2.32 5.43
C ILE A 63 -4.34 -2.83 5.32
N MET A 64 -3.46 -2.12 4.59
CA MET A 64 -2.06 -2.50 4.39
C MET A 64 -1.16 -2.29 5.60
N GLU A 65 -1.45 -1.27 6.41
CA GLU A 65 -0.56 -0.81 7.46
C GLU A 65 -0.31 -1.91 8.51
N ALA A 66 -1.37 -2.52 9.06
CA ALA A 66 -1.24 -3.56 10.08
C ALA A 66 -0.48 -4.83 9.63
N PRO A 67 -0.76 -5.44 8.46
CA PRO A 67 0.03 -6.56 7.94
C PRO A 67 1.49 -6.21 7.70
N SER A 68 1.77 -5.01 7.19
CA SER A 68 3.15 -4.59 6.88
C SER A 68 4.02 -4.47 8.14
N VAL A 69 3.50 -3.82 9.18
CA VAL A 69 4.21 -3.64 10.45
C VAL A 69 4.36 -4.97 11.18
N THR A 70 3.33 -5.81 11.15
CA THR A 70 3.38 -7.13 11.80
C THR A 70 4.41 -8.04 11.12
N TYR A 71 4.46 -8.06 9.79
CA TYR A 71 5.43 -8.87 9.03
C TYR A 71 6.88 -8.44 9.29
N VAL A 72 7.15 -7.12 9.30
CA VAL A 72 8.47 -6.60 9.69
C VAL A 72 8.81 -7.01 11.12
N GLY A 73 7.83 -6.98 12.04
CA GLY A 73 8.01 -7.42 13.42
C GLY A 73 8.31 -8.91 13.60
N GLU A 74 7.86 -9.78 12.68
CA GLU A 74 8.16 -11.22 12.70
C GLU A 74 9.56 -11.56 12.21
N ILE A 75 10.03 -10.86 11.18
CA ILE A 75 11.31 -11.18 10.51
C ILE A 75 12.48 -10.51 11.25
N SER A 76 12.19 -9.46 12.01
CA SER A 76 13.22 -8.70 12.74
C SER A 76 13.57 -9.37 14.06
N ASP A 77 14.86 -9.61 14.27
CA ASP A 77 15.41 -9.92 15.58
C ASP A 77 15.11 -8.76 16.56
N PRO A 78 14.75 -9.01 17.84
CA PRO A 78 14.41 -7.97 18.81
C PRO A 78 15.47 -6.85 18.96
N LEU A 79 16.74 -7.15 18.67
CA LEU A 79 17.84 -6.17 18.70
C LEU A 79 17.88 -5.22 17.49
N VAL A 80 17.41 -5.64 16.31
CA VAL A 80 17.48 -4.84 15.07
C VAL A 80 16.13 -4.26 14.65
N ARG A 81 15.05 -4.63 15.34
CA ARG A 81 13.66 -4.21 15.01
C ARG A 81 13.52 -2.69 14.92
N GLY A 82 14.13 -1.93 15.83
CA GLY A 82 14.08 -0.47 15.81
C GLY A 82 14.79 0.16 14.61
N ILE A 83 15.89 -0.45 14.15
CA ILE A 83 16.64 0.00 12.97
C ILE A 83 15.82 -0.31 11.70
N LEU A 84 15.24 -1.50 11.60
CA LEU A 84 14.40 -1.89 10.46
C LEU A 84 13.15 -1.03 10.32
N THR A 85 12.47 -0.70 11.43
CA THR A 85 11.31 0.19 11.40
C THR A 85 11.68 1.60 10.97
N THR A 86 12.80 2.13 11.46
CA THR A 86 13.29 3.47 11.08
C THR A 86 13.68 3.52 9.60
N LEU A 87 14.35 2.47 9.11
CA LEU A 87 14.72 2.35 7.71
C LEU A 87 13.48 2.27 6.80
N THR A 88 12.47 1.50 7.20
CA THR A 88 11.18 1.42 6.48
C THR A 88 10.49 2.78 6.41
N ASN A 89 10.48 3.54 7.50
CA ASN A 89 9.92 4.89 7.52
C ASN A 89 10.70 5.86 6.61
N GLY A 90 12.04 5.75 6.56
CA GLY A 90 12.90 6.50 5.65
C GLY A 90 12.59 6.23 4.18
N PHE A 91 12.40 4.95 3.81
CA PHE A 91 11.97 4.58 2.46
C PHE A 91 10.59 5.12 2.12
N THR A 92 9.63 5.06 3.05
CA THR A 92 8.28 5.64 2.85
C THR A 92 8.36 7.14 2.60
N SER A 93 9.15 7.87 3.40
CA SER A 93 9.33 9.32 3.26
C SER A 93 9.97 9.69 1.91
N THR A 94 10.97 8.91 1.49
CA THR A 94 11.62 9.10 0.18
C THR A 94 10.68 8.78 -0.98
N GLY A 95 9.87 7.72 -0.84
CA GLY A 95 8.85 7.36 -1.83
C GLY A 95 7.80 8.46 -2.02
N ILE A 96 7.31 9.03 -0.92
CA ILE A 96 6.37 10.17 -0.95
C ILE A 96 7.01 11.38 -1.64
N PHE A 97 8.26 11.68 -1.34
CA PHE A 97 8.99 12.78 -1.98
C PHE A 97 9.09 12.59 -3.50
N VAL A 98 9.49 11.39 -3.95
CA VAL A 98 9.56 11.06 -5.39
C VAL A 98 8.18 11.12 -6.05
N ALA A 99 7.12 10.67 -5.36
CA ALA A 99 5.75 10.74 -5.87
C ALA A 99 5.28 12.18 -6.07
N TYR A 100 5.57 13.08 -5.13
CA TYR A 100 5.28 14.52 -5.30
C TYR A 100 6.08 15.12 -6.45
N LEU A 101 7.37 14.78 -6.56
CA LEU A 101 8.22 15.28 -7.62
C LEU A 101 7.68 14.87 -8.99
N LEU A 102 7.34 13.59 -9.17
CA LEU A 102 6.68 13.08 -10.38
C LEU A 102 5.33 13.75 -10.66
N GLY A 103 4.53 14.00 -9.62
CA GLY A 103 3.26 14.71 -9.73
C GLY A 103 3.39 16.17 -10.19
N THR A 104 4.55 16.80 -9.98
CA THR A 104 4.81 18.17 -10.47
C THR A 104 5.31 18.22 -11.91
N VAL A 105 5.99 17.18 -12.41
CA VAL A 105 6.53 17.16 -13.78
C VAL A 105 5.62 16.47 -14.80
N LEU A 106 4.73 15.56 -14.38
CA LEU A 106 3.87 14.77 -15.27
C LEU A 106 2.39 15.13 -15.12
N PRO A 107 1.59 15.03 -16.20
CA PRO A 107 0.13 15.16 -16.10
C PRO A 107 -0.43 14.07 -15.17
N TRP A 108 -1.47 14.42 -14.41
CA TRP A 108 -2.08 13.58 -13.36
C TRP A 108 -2.45 12.15 -13.81
N ARG A 109 -2.83 11.96 -15.08
CA ARG A 109 -3.07 10.62 -15.67
C ARG A 109 -1.81 9.77 -15.80
N GLN A 110 -0.69 10.36 -16.19
CA GLN A 110 0.59 9.66 -16.27
C GLN A 110 1.17 9.42 -14.88
N ALA A 111 0.99 10.35 -13.94
CA ALA A 111 1.32 10.12 -12.54
C ALA A 111 0.54 8.93 -11.95
N ALA A 112 -0.75 8.77 -12.32
CA ALA A 112 -1.55 7.61 -11.92
C ALA A 112 -1.05 6.29 -12.53
N LEU A 113 -0.58 6.30 -13.78
CA LEU A 113 0.05 5.13 -14.41
C LEU A 113 1.38 4.75 -13.74
N VAL A 114 2.23 5.73 -13.44
CA VAL A 114 3.49 5.48 -12.72
C VAL A 114 3.21 4.99 -11.30
N ALA A 115 2.16 5.48 -10.66
CA ALA A 115 1.79 5.00 -9.35
C ALA A 115 1.03 3.67 -9.37
N LEU A 116 0.59 3.16 -10.53
CA LEU A 116 0.12 1.78 -10.72
C LEU A 116 1.30 0.79 -10.80
N THR A 117 2.45 1.20 -11.33
CA THR A 117 3.62 0.31 -11.42
C THR A 117 4.21 0.00 -10.04
N VAL A 118 4.08 0.91 -9.08
CA VAL A 118 4.50 0.70 -7.67
C VAL A 118 3.76 -0.48 -7.01
N PRO A 119 2.42 -0.53 -6.93
CA PRO A 119 1.67 -1.66 -6.37
C PRO A 119 1.83 -2.94 -7.19
N LEU A 120 2.04 -2.86 -8.50
CA LEU A 120 2.36 -4.04 -9.31
C LEU A 120 3.74 -4.61 -8.94
N THR A 121 4.73 -3.74 -8.74
CA THR A 121 6.07 -4.15 -8.30
C THR A 121 6.02 -4.76 -6.91
N THR A 122 5.24 -4.19 -5.99
CA THR A 122 5.04 -4.79 -4.67
C THR A 122 4.31 -6.12 -4.75
N MET A 123 3.30 -6.29 -5.61
CA MET A 123 2.68 -7.62 -5.82
C MET A 123 3.69 -8.66 -6.30
N VAL A 124 4.56 -8.30 -7.24
CA VAL A 124 5.61 -9.21 -7.74
C VAL A 124 6.60 -9.58 -6.64
N LEU A 125 7.06 -8.60 -5.85
CA LEU A 125 7.96 -8.86 -4.72
C LEU A 125 7.32 -9.75 -3.64
N VAL A 126 6.02 -9.56 -3.36
CA VAL A 126 5.27 -10.40 -2.43
C VAL A 126 5.12 -11.84 -2.95
N LEU A 127 4.96 -12.02 -4.27
CA LEU A 127 5.00 -13.33 -4.91
C LEU A 127 6.38 -13.99 -4.76
N PHE A 128 7.48 -13.26 -4.95
CA PHE A 128 8.83 -13.83 -4.75
C PHE A 128 9.10 -14.23 -3.29
N VAL A 129 8.72 -13.38 -2.33
CA VAL A 129 8.84 -13.68 -0.89
C VAL A 129 8.01 -14.90 -0.50
N SER A 130 6.78 -15.03 -1.03
CA SER A 130 5.93 -16.19 -0.75
C SER A 130 6.45 -17.48 -1.39
N ILE A 131 7.16 -17.43 -2.52
CA ILE A 131 7.80 -18.59 -3.16
C ILE A 131 9.04 -19.07 -2.39
N ILE A 132 9.87 -18.15 -1.89
CA ILE A 132 11.15 -18.49 -1.21
C ILE A 132 10.91 -19.18 0.14
N ALA A 133 9.85 -18.82 0.86
CA ALA A 133 9.52 -19.39 2.17
C ALA A 133 8.78 -20.76 2.13
N ILE A 134 8.73 -21.42 0.96
CA ILE A 134 8.18 -22.79 0.79
C ILE A 134 9.31 -23.84 0.77
N LYS A 135 10.58 -23.43 0.78
CA LYS A 135 11.73 -24.30 1.09
C LYS A 135 12.18 -24.08 2.53
#